data_AF-A0A5C6Q8Z8-F1
#
_entry.id   AF-A0A5C6Q8Z8-F1
#
_cell.length_a   1.000
_cell.length_b   1.000
_cell.length_c   1.000
_cell.angle_alpha   90.00
_cell.angle_beta   90.00
_cell.angle_gamma   90.00
#
_symmetry.space_group_name_H-M   'P 1'
#
loop_
_entity.id
_entity.type
_entity.pdbx_description
1 polymer ?
#
loop_
_entity_poly.entity_id
_entity_poly.type
_entity_poly.pdbx_seq_one_letter_code
_entity_poly.pdbx_strand_id
1 'polypeptide(L)'
;MSTKPNQPKAPKVWIENGDKLLKLVEVGYESGNVSEGKLKKLKQLLKKLKVLSKETKISLSKVSVKSIKRLEEQGQLPLGESLIHELNELRFGSIGKYWKKFGNQVSGSKYTHNFYPLKLNIEQRKSLETACLFYLNQYEKHICKAYRYEHGQELQVEEIKKWLISDDLTSRGREKHKFDSQLAYILQYAMENEIAAKEMSVERKTKREHKK
;
A
#
# COMPACT_ATOMS: atom_id res chain seq x y z
N MET A 1 -10.68 10.82 -27.94
CA MET A 1 -10.41 9.37 -28.08
C MET A 1 -10.89 8.63 -26.84
N SER A 2 -11.69 7.58 -27.00
CA SER A 2 -12.14 6.72 -25.89
C SER A 2 -10.94 5.93 -25.35
N THR A 3 -10.26 6.47 -24.35
CA THR A 3 -9.18 5.77 -23.66
C THR A 3 -9.80 4.55 -22.99
N LYS A 4 -9.47 3.34 -23.47
CA LYS A 4 -9.78 2.08 -22.78
C LYS A 4 -9.52 2.30 -21.28
N PRO A 5 -10.47 1.96 -20.39
CA PRO A 5 -10.27 2.30 -18.99
C PRO A 5 -8.94 1.69 -18.48
N ASN A 6 -8.35 2.27 -17.45
CA ASN A 6 -7.10 1.77 -16.87
C ASN A 6 -7.39 0.48 -16.07
N GLN A 7 -7.39 -0.67 -16.75
CA GLN A 7 -7.69 -1.98 -16.14
C GLN A 7 -6.45 -2.47 -15.38
N PRO A 8 -6.65 -3.17 -14.26
CA PRO A 8 -5.64 -4.08 -13.74
C PRO A 8 -5.08 -4.97 -14.86
N LYS A 9 -3.81 -4.74 -15.24
CA LYS A 9 -3.12 -5.56 -16.26
C LYS A 9 -2.73 -6.94 -15.73
N ALA A 10 -2.74 -7.11 -14.41
CA ALA A 10 -2.38 -8.34 -13.72
C ALA A 10 -3.51 -8.78 -12.78
N PRO A 11 -3.88 -10.06 -12.73
CA PRO A 11 -4.91 -10.59 -11.83
C PRO A 11 -4.62 -10.30 -10.35
N LYS A 12 -3.34 -10.32 -9.94
CA LYS A 12 -2.90 -9.97 -8.58
C LYS A 12 -3.43 -8.61 -8.10
N VAL A 13 -3.53 -7.64 -9.00
CA VAL A 13 -3.97 -6.28 -8.67
C VAL A 13 -5.43 -6.27 -8.22
N TRP A 14 -6.26 -7.20 -8.70
CA TRP A 14 -7.63 -7.37 -8.21
C TRP A 14 -7.68 -7.88 -6.78
N ILE A 15 -6.78 -8.79 -6.42
CA ILE A 15 -6.67 -9.32 -5.07
C ILE A 15 -6.23 -8.19 -4.11
N GLU A 16 -5.29 -7.36 -4.53
CA GLU A 16 -4.72 -6.30 -3.70
C GLU A 16 -5.59 -5.03 -3.62
N ASN A 17 -6.32 -4.70 -4.69
CA ASN A 17 -6.98 -3.40 -4.82
C ASN A 17 -8.48 -3.48 -5.11
N GLY A 18 -9.08 -4.67 -5.22
CA GLY A 18 -10.50 -4.84 -5.58
C GLY A 18 -11.46 -4.02 -4.70
N ASP A 19 -11.16 -3.92 -3.39
CA ASP A 19 -11.94 -3.14 -2.43
C ASP A 19 -11.96 -1.63 -2.74
N LYS A 20 -10.93 -1.09 -3.40
CA LYS A 20 -10.91 0.32 -3.83
C LYS A 20 -11.96 0.58 -4.91
N LEU A 21 -12.12 -0.37 -5.86
CA LEU A 21 -13.19 -0.27 -6.85
C LEU A 21 -14.56 -0.40 -6.19
N LEU A 22 -14.72 -1.30 -5.23
CA LEU A 22 -15.99 -1.48 -4.51
C LEU A 22 -16.46 -0.17 -3.85
N LYS A 23 -15.59 0.49 -3.09
CA LYS A 23 -15.91 1.78 -2.45
C LYS A 23 -16.35 2.85 -3.44
N LEU A 24 -15.68 2.94 -4.59
CA LEU A 24 -16.05 3.88 -5.64
C LEU A 24 -17.43 3.58 -6.24
N VAL A 25 -17.77 2.29 -6.39
CA VAL A 25 -19.05 1.84 -6.93
C VAL A 25 -20.17 1.99 -5.91
N GLU A 26 -19.90 1.84 -4.61
CA GLU A 26 -20.86 2.10 -3.52
C GLU A 26 -21.30 3.56 -3.50
N VAL A 27 -20.35 4.51 -3.54
CA VAL A 27 -20.66 5.95 -3.70
C VAL A 27 -21.46 6.20 -4.99
N GLY A 28 -21.16 5.42 -6.03
CA GLY A 28 -21.91 5.48 -7.28
C GLY A 28 -23.34 4.96 -7.19
N TYR A 29 -23.59 3.99 -6.34
CA TYR A 29 -24.91 3.45 -6.07
C TYR A 29 -25.74 4.43 -5.21
N GLU A 30 -25.14 4.97 -4.15
CA GLU A 30 -25.76 5.98 -3.28
C GLU A 30 -26.19 7.23 -4.06
N SER A 31 -25.42 7.61 -5.08
CA SER A 31 -25.73 8.74 -5.97
C SER A 31 -26.63 8.39 -7.16
N GLY A 32 -27.26 7.20 -7.19
CA GLY A 32 -28.18 6.77 -8.24
C GLY A 32 -27.54 6.48 -9.60
N ASN A 33 -26.20 6.49 -9.68
CA ASN A 33 -25.44 6.34 -10.93
C ASN A 33 -25.09 4.88 -11.27
N VAL A 34 -25.33 3.95 -10.33
CA VAL A 34 -25.04 2.52 -10.47
C VAL A 34 -26.26 1.74 -10.02
N SER A 35 -26.63 0.69 -10.76
CA SER A 35 -27.73 -0.19 -10.36
C SER A 35 -27.33 -1.15 -9.24
N GLU A 36 -28.29 -1.48 -8.38
CA GLU A 36 -28.09 -2.41 -7.25
C GLU A 36 -27.55 -3.77 -7.72
N GLY A 37 -28.07 -4.30 -8.83
CA GLY A 37 -27.62 -5.58 -9.40
C GLY A 37 -26.13 -5.61 -9.75
N LYS A 38 -25.57 -4.49 -10.22
CA LYS A 38 -24.14 -4.39 -10.54
C LYS A 38 -23.28 -4.29 -9.29
N LEU A 39 -23.74 -3.54 -8.28
CA LEU A 39 -23.07 -3.51 -6.98
C LEU A 39 -23.06 -4.90 -6.33
N LYS A 40 -24.20 -5.61 -6.34
CA LYS A 40 -24.32 -6.99 -5.83
C LYS A 40 -23.38 -7.94 -6.59
N LYS A 41 -23.34 -7.88 -7.93
CA LYS A 41 -22.43 -8.71 -8.73
C LYS A 41 -20.95 -8.43 -8.40
N LEU A 42 -20.55 -7.17 -8.30
CA LEU A 42 -19.18 -6.80 -7.92
C LEU A 42 -18.83 -7.32 -6.51
N LYS A 43 -19.72 -7.12 -5.52
CA LYS A 43 -19.54 -7.64 -4.15
C LYS A 43 -19.37 -9.16 -4.14
N GLN A 44 -20.20 -9.87 -4.90
CA GLN A 44 -20.14 -11.32 -4.99
C GLN A 44 -18.82 -11.81 -5.60
N LEU A 45 -18.39 -11.21 -6.71
CA LEU A 45 -17.13 -11.57 -7.37
C LEU A 45 -15.92 -11.30 -6.49
N LEU A 46 -15.86 -10.14 -5.82
CA LEU A 46 -14.77 -9.81 -4.90
C LEU A 46 -14.77 -10.72 -3.65
N LYS A 47 -15.95 -11.07 -3.13
CA LYS A 47 -16.06 -12.04 -2.03
C LYS A 47 -15.53 -13.41 -2.44
N LYS A 48 -15.91 -13.91 -3.62
CA LYS A 48 -15.39 -15.17 -4.19
C LYS A 48 -13.87 -15.12 -4.39
N LEU A 49 -13.35 -13.98 -4.88
CA LEU A 49 -11.91 -13.78 -5.07
C LEU A 49 -11.15 -13.80 -3.72
N LYS A 50 -11.73 -13.22 -2.67
CA LYS A 50 -11.14 -13.16 -1.33
C LYS A 50 -11.02 -14.52 -0.66
N VAL A 51 -11.98 -15.42 -0.90
CA VAL A 51 -12.00 -16.78 -0.31
C VAL A 51 -11.22 -17.81 -1.12
N LEU A 52 -10.62 -17.45 -2.26
CA LEU A 52 -9.74 -18.36 -3.00
C LEU A 52 -8.59 -18.86 -2.12
N SER A 53 -8.18 -20.11 -2.35
CA SER A 53 -7.05 -20.72 -1.66
C SER A 53 -5.75 -19.94 -1.91
N LYS A 54 -4.78 -20.12 -1.01
CA LYS A 54 -3.47 -19.46 -1.12
C LYS A 54 -2.76 -19.89 -2.41
N GLU A 55 -2.88 -21.15 -2.78
CA GLU A 55 -2.30 -21.75 -3.99
C GLU A 55 -2.89 -21.11 -5.25
N THR A 56 -4.21 -20.96 -5.31
CA THR A 56 -4.87 -20.29 -6.45
C THR A 56 -4.46 -18.82 -6.55
N LYS A 57 -4.36 -18.10 -5.43
CA LYS A 57 -3.90 -16.70 -5.42
C LYS A 57 -2.44 -16.57 -5.88
N ILE A 58 -1.58 -17.52 -5.51
CA ILE A 58 -0.19 -17.58 -5.99
C ILE A 58 -0.17 -17.86 -7.50
N SER A 59 -0.97 -18.81 -8.00
CA SER A 59 -1.09 -19.07 -9.43
C SER A 59 -1.51 -17.81 -10.19
N LEU A 60 -2.60 -17.16 -9.77
CA LEU A 60 -3.12 -15.93 -10.36
C LEU A 60 -2.10 -14.78 -10.37
N SER A 61 -1.16 -14.75 -9.43
CA SER A 61 -0.10 -13.74 -9.41
C SER A 61 0.89 -13.87 -10.57
N LYS A 62 0.97 -15.04 -11.20
CA LYS A 62 1.88 -15.36 -12.31
C LYS A 62 1.20 -15.31 -13.68
N VAL A 63 -0.13 -15.30 -13.72
CA VAL A 63 -0.92 -15.35 -14.96
C VAL A 63 -1.12 -13.95 -15.53
N SER A 64 -1.03 -13.81 -16.86
CA SER A 64 -1.34 -12.54 -17.55
C SER A 64 -2.80 -12.48 -18.00
N VAL A 65 -3.38 -11.29 -18.13
CA VAL A 65 -4.74 -11.12 -18.66
C VAL A 65 -4.88 -11.67 -20.08
N LYS A 66 -3.81 -11.67 -20.89
CA LYS A 66 -3.81 -12.29 -22.22
C LYS A 66 -3.93 -13.81 -22.13
N SER A 67 -3.25 -14.42 -21.15
CA SER A 67 -3.31 -15.86 -20.90
C SER A 67 -4.71 -16.30 -20.47
N ILE A 68 -5.40 -15.50 -19.64
CA ILE A 68 -6.79 -15.76 -19.22
C ILE A 68 -7.74 -15.81 -20.42
N LYS A 69 -7.64 -14.84 -21.34
CA LYS A 69 -8.45 -14.83 -22.57
C LYS A 69 -8.22 -16.07 -23.43
N ARG A 70 -6.97 -16.50 -23.56
CA ARG A 70 -6.63 -17.71 -24.32
C ARG A 70 -7.18 -18.98 -23.67
N LEU A 71 -7.12 -19.08 -22.33
CA LEU A 71 -7.68 -20.21 -21.58
C LEU A 71 -9.21 -20.28 -21.72
N GLU A 72 -9.87 -19.12 -21.82
CA GLU A 72 -11.31 -19.02 -22.05
C GLU A 72 -11.70 -19.51 -23.45
N GLU A 73 -10.98 -19.06 -24.49
CA GLU A 73 -11.16 -19.54 -25.87
C GLU A 73 -10.97 -21.07 -25.99
N GLN A 74 -10.16 -21.65 -25.11
CA GLN A 74 -9.89 -23.09 -25.02
C GLN A 74 -10.88 -23.85 -24.12
N GLY A 75 -11.84 -23.17 -23.48
CA GLY A 75 -12.79 -23.77 -22.55
C GLY A 75 -12.17 -24.29 -21.24
N GLN A 76 -10.90 -23.95 -20.97
CA GLN A 76 -10.12 -24.42 -19.83
C GLN A 76 -9.85 -23.28 -18.87
N LEU A 77 -10.89 -22.62 -18.38
CA LEU A 77 -10.75 -21.46 -17.49
C LEU A 77 -10.90 -21.91 -16.03
N PRO A 78 -9.81 -22.02 -15.25
CA PRO A 78 -9.93 -22.38 -13.85
C PRO A 78 -10.68 -21.28 -13.08
N LEU A 79 -11.22 -21.64 -11.91
CA LEU A 79 -12.13 -20.77 -11.14
C LEU A 79 -11.54 -19.36 -10.88
N GLY A 80 -10.25 -19.28 -10.56
CA GLY A 80 -9.59 -18.01 -10.27
C GLY A 80 -9.56 -17.08 -11.49
N GLU A 81 -9.17 -17.62 -12.63
CA GLU A 81 -9.05 -16.93 -13.91
C GLU A 81 -10.44 -16.52 -14.43
N SER A 82 -11.45 -17.37 -14.20
CA SER A 82 -12.86 -17.08 -14.49
C SER A 82 -13.38 -15.87 -13.71
N LEU A 83 -13.11 -15.82 -12.40
CA LEU A 83 -13.49 -14.65 -11.58
C LEU A 83 -12.84 -13.35 -12.07
N ILE A 84 -11.56 -13.43 -12.47
CA ILE A 84 -10.82 -12.27 -12.99
C ILE A 84 -11.34 -11.83 -14.35
N HIS A 85 -11.69 -12.79 -15.21
CA HIS A 85 -12.36 -12.52 -16.47
C HIS A 85 -13.70 -11.81 -16.24
N GLU A 86 -14.58 -12.34 -15.40
CA GLU A 86 -15.88 -11.73 -15.08
C GLU A 86 -15.74 -10.32 -14.48
N LEU A 87 -14.76 -10.11 -13.61
CA LEU A 87 -14.43 -8.80 -13.05
C LEU A 87 -13.99 -7.81 -14.13
N ASN A 88 -13.26 -8.27 -15.15
CA ASN A 88 -12.84 -7.45 -16.27
C ASN A 88 -14.00 -7.12 -17.22
N GLU A 89 -14.98 -8.01 -17.38
CA GLU A 89 -16.16 -7.84 -18.25
C GLU A 89 -17.26 -6.94 -17.68
N LEU A 90 -17.20 -6.57 -16.40
CA LEU A 90 -18.10 -5.56 -15.80
C LEU A 90 -18.00 -4.15 -16.44
N ARG A 91 -17.28 -4.00 -17.54
CA ARG A 91 -16.65 -2.76 -17.97
C ARG A 91 -17.50 -1.72 -18.68
N PHE A 92 -18.56 -2.09 -19.38
CA PHE A 92 -18.98 -1.21 -20.47
C PHE A 92 -20.33 -0.50 -20.31
N GLY A 93 -21.15 -0.80 -19.29
CA GLY A 93 -22.48 -0.19 -19.18
C GLY A 93 -22.63 1.03 -18.23
N SER A 94 -22.07 0.99 -17.01
CA SER A 94 -22.35 2.04 -16.00
C SER A 94 -21.26 2.28 -14.94
N ILE A 95 -20.28 1.39 -14.83
CA ILE A 95 -19.17 1.55 -13.86
C ILE A 95 -17.95 2.24 -14.53
N GLY A 96 -18.01 2.52 -15.84
CA GLY A 96 -16.90 3.06 -16.65
C GLY A 96 -16.22 4.30 -16.07
N LYS A 97 -16.98 5.22 -15.45
CA LYS A 97 -16.41 6.42 -14.81
C LYS A 97 -15.58 6.10 -13.55
N TYR A 98 -15.98 5.09 -12.78
CA TYR A 98 -15.25 4.63 -11.60
C TYR A 98 -14.00 3.83 -11.98
N TRP A 99 -14.02 3.17 -13.14
CA TRP A 99 -12.85 2.48 -13.68
C TRP A 99 -11.65 3.41 -13.92
N LYS A 100 -11.89 4.64 -14.41
CA LYS A 100 -10.83 5.63 -14.59
C LYS A 100 -10.23 6.05 -13.24
N LYS A 101 -11.07 6.34 -12.25
CA LYS A 101 -10.64 6.69 -10.88
C LYS A 101 -9.88 5.54 -10.21
N PHE A 102 -10.40 4.32 -10.32
CA PHE A 102 -9.78 3.11 -9.80
C PHE A 102 -8.40 2.87 -10.44
N GLY A 103 -8.30 2.95 -11.77
CA GLY A 103 -7.02 2.80 -12.45
C GLY A 103 -6.01 3.87 -12.07
N ASN A 104 -6.44 5.10 -11.82
CA ASN A 104 -5.56 6.15 -11.28
C ASN A 104 -5.08 5.83 -9.86
N GLN A 105 -5.95 5.29 -8.99
CA GLN A 105 -5.56 4.85 -7.64
C GLN A 105 -4.57 3.68 -7.67
N VAL A 106 -4.75 2.75 -8.61
CA VAL A 106 -3.83 1.63 -8.82
C VAL A 106 -2.48 2.13 -9.34
N SER A 107 -2.48 3.01 -10.34
CA SER A 107 -1.25 3.64 -10.83
C SER A 107 -0.55 4.44 -9.73
N GLY A 108 -1.30 5.24 -8.97
CA GLY A 108 -0.79 5.96 -7.79
C GLY A 108 -0.16 5.03 -6.76
N SER A 109 -0.77 3.88 -6.47
CA SER A 109 -0.16 2.88 -5.57
C SER A 109 1.13 2.25 -6.13
N LYS A 110 1.27 2.16 -7.46
CA LYS A 110 2.54 1.76 -8.09
C LYS A 110 3.58 2.87 -8.01
N TYR A 111 3.18 4.12 -8.14
CA TYR A 111 4.08 5.27 -7.98
C TYR A 111 4.54 5.45 -6.52
N THR A 112 3.69 5.18 -5.53
CA THR A 112 4.13 5.15 -4.12
C THR A 112 5.10 4.00 -3.84
N HIS A 113 4.99 2.86 -4.55
CA HIS A 113 6.01 1.81 -4.50
C HIS A 113 7.29 2.18 -5.27
N ASN A 114 7.20 2.95 -6.36
CA ASN A 114 8.35 3.35 -7.15
C ASN A 114 9.07 4.59 -6.62
N PHE A 115 8.47 5.34 -5.69
CA PHE A 115 9.13 6.45 -5.02
C PHE A 115 10.03 5.90 -3.92
N TYR A 116 11.29 5.71 -4.28
CA TYR A 116 12.34 5.35 -3.36
C TYR A 116 12.94 6.67 -2.83
N PRO A 117 12.66 7.10 -1.59
CA PRO A 117 13.08 8.42 -1.15
C PRO A 117 14.60 8.55 -1.03
N LEU A 118 15.35 7.44 -0.88
CA LEU A 118 16.79 7.49 -0.57
C LEU A 118 17.60 6.41 -1.29
N LYS A 119 18.26 6.75 -2.41
CA LYS A 119 19.28 5.89 -3.03
C LYS A 119 20.55 5.88 -2.15
N LEU A 120 20.60 4.97 -1.19
CA LEU A 120 21.73 4.80 -0.26
C LEU A 120 22.65 3.66 -0.71
N ASN A 121 23.96 3.85 -0.53
CA ASN A 121 24.91 2.75 -0.59
C ASN A 121 24.79 1.84 0.67
N ILE A 122 25.48 0.70 0.66
CA ILE A 122 25.37 -0.32 1.73
C ILE A 122 25.74 0.25 3.11
N GLU A 123 26.78 1.06 3.19
CA GLU A 123 27.26 1.63 4.47
C GLU A 123 26.32 2.70 5.02
N GLN A 124 25.83 3.59 4.15
CA GLN A 124 24.79 4.56 4.49
C GLN A 124 23.51 3.85 4.93
N ARG A 125 23.17 2.73 4.29
CA ARG A 125 22.00 1.94 4.63
C ARG A 125 22.12 1.31 6.02
N LYS A 126 23.27 0.69 6.33
CA LYS A 126 23.54 0.15 7.67
C LYS A 126 23.47 1.25 8.73
N SER A 127 24.04 2.42 8.45
CA SER A 127 24.03 3.57 9.35
C SER A 127 22.60 4.06 9.64
N LEU A 128 21.78 4.18 8.59
CA LEU A 128 20.36 4.53 8.69
C LEU A 128 19.57 3.52 9.54
N GLU A 129 19.75 2.23 9.27
CA GLU A 129 19.08 1.15 10.00
C GLU A 129 19.49 1.11 11.48
N THR A 130 20.77 1.35 11.76
CA THR A 130 21.31 1.43 13.12
C THR A 130 20.73 2.63 13.88
N ALA A 131 20.64 3.79 13.24
CA ALA A 131 20.02 4.98 13.84
C ALA A 131 18.54 4.74 14.14
N CYS A 132 17.79 4.13 13.23
CA CYS A 132 16.38 3.81 13.46
C CYS A 132 16.19 2.83 14.63
N LEU A 133 17.04 1.80 14.74
CA LEU A 133 17.02 0.88 15.88
C LEU A 133 17.31 1.62 17.20
N PHE A 134 18.30 2.50 17.21
CA PHE A 134 18.62 3.33 18.37
C PHE A 134 17.40 4.15 18.83
N TYR A 135 16.77 4.88 17.90
CA TYR A 135 15.60 5.71 18.23
C TYR A 135 14.39 4.88 18.68
N LEU A 136 14.13 3.75 18.03
CA LEU A 136 13.07 2.84 18.47
C LEU A 136 13.33 2.34 19.89
N ASN A 137 14.56 1.94 20.21
CA ASN A 137 14.89 1.43 21.55
C ASN A 137 14.78 2.49 22.65
N GLN A 138 15.04 3.77 22.33
CA GLN A 138 15.01 4.86 23.32
C GLN A 138 13.63 5.53 23.44
N TYR A 139 12.89 5.66 22.33
CA TYR A 139 11.71 6.53 22.24
C TYR A 139 10.47 5.82 21.69
N GLU A 140 10.41 4.48 21.71
CA GLU A 140 9.35 3.66 21.12
C GLU A 140 7.93 4.21 21.36
N LYS A 141 7.61 4.47 22.64
CA LYS A 141 6.26 4.93 23.05
C LYS A 141 5.88 6.25 22.40
N HIS A 142 6.82 7.18 22.29
CA HIS A 142 6.58 8.50 21.72
C HIS A 142 6.41 8.42 20.20
N ILE A 143 7.29 7.66 19.53
CA ILE A 143 7.23 7.42 18.09
C ILE A 143 5.91 6.74 17.72
N CYS A 144 5.51 5.67 18.43
CA CYS A 144 4.27 4.94 18.18
C CYS A 144 3.03 5.83 18.37
N LYS A 145 3.01 6.66 19.41
CA LYS A 145 1.90 7.58 19.67
C LYS A 145 1.77 8.61 18.56
N ALA A 146 2.88 9.23 18.15
CA ALA A 146 2.89 10.21 17.06
C ALA A 146 2.47 9.56 15.74
N TYR A 147 3.00 8.38 15.43
CA TYR A 147 2.69 7.67 14.19
C TYR A 147 1.20 7.30 14.11
N ARG A 148 0.62 6.84 15.22
CA ARG A 148 -0.81 6.54 15.31
C ARG A 148 -1.67 7.79 15.12
N TYR A 149 -1.25 8.92 15.65
CA TYR A 149 -1.95 10.19 15.49
C TYR A 149 -1.96 10.65 14.02
N GLU A 150 -0.82 10.58 13.34
CA GLU A 150 -0.69 11.05 11.95
C GLU A 150 -1.26 10.09 10.92
N HIS A 151 -1.09 8.78 11.11
CA HIS A 151 -1.43 7.78 10.10
C HIS A 151 -2.67 6.94 10.45
N GLY A 152 -3.27 7.12 11.62
CA GLY A 152 -4.48 6.39 12.06
C GLY A 152 -4.28 4.88 12.25
N GLN A 153 -3.03 4.41 12.27
CA GLN A 153 -2.67 2.99 12.43
C GLN A 153 -1.45 2.84 13.33
N GLU A 154 -1.28 1.67 13.94
CA GLU A 154 -0.14 1.41 14.83
C GLU A 154 1.13 1.07 14.05
N LEU A 155 2.25 1.63 14.50
CA LEU A 155 3.57 1.28 14.01
C LEU A 155 3.93 -0.13 14.50
N GLN A 156 4.16 -1.06 13.58
CA GLN A 156 4.49 -2.45 13.90
C GLN A 156 5.97 -2.58 14.28
N VAL A 157 6.36 -2.07 15.45
CA VAL A 157 7.77 -1.97 15.87
C VAL A 157 8.47 -3.32 15.89
N GLU A 158 7.81 -4.37 16.38
CA GLU A 158 8.40 -5.71 16.42
C GLU A 158 8.63 -6.30 15.03
N GLU A 159 7.76 -5.99 14.06
CA GLU A 159 8.00 -6.36 12.65
C GLU A 159 9.19 -5.59 12.09
N ILE A 160 9.31 -4.29 12.40
CA ILE A 160 10.44 -3.44 11.96
C ILE A 160 11.75 -3.98 12.52
N LYS A 161 11.83 -4.24 13.84
CA LYS A 161 13.04 -4.76 14.49
C LYS A 161 13.47 -6.09 13.87
N LYS A 162 12.53 -7.03 13.70
CA LYS A 162 12.77 -8.33 13.04
C LYS A 162 13.25 -8.19 11.62
N TRP A 163 12.69 -7.24 10.87
CA TRP A 163 13.08 -6.98 9.49
C TRP A 163 14.50 -6.39 9.39
N LEU A 164 14.86 -5.49 10.30
CA LEU A 164 16.18 -4.84 10.35
C LEU A 164 17.32 -5.82 10.69
N ILE A 165 17.06 -6.80 11.56
CA ILE A 165 18.04 -7.84 11.94
C ILE A 165 18.02 -9.07 11.05
N SER A 166 17.16 -9.12 10.02
CA SER A 166 17.05 -10.28 9.15
C SER A 166 18.21 -10.36 8.16
N ASP A 167 18.82 -11.54 8.07
CA ASP A 167 19.79 -11.88 7.02
C ASP A 167 19.13 -12.37 5.72
N ASP A 168 17.81 -12.61 5.73
CA ASP A 168 17.07 -13.04 4.55
C ASP A 168 16.80 -11.86 3.60
N LEU A 169 17.72 -11.67 2.66
CA LEU A 169 17.64 -10.65 1.61
C LEU A 169 16.37 -10.77 0.74
N THR A 170 15.79 -11.98 0.61
CA THR A 170 14.58 -12.21 -0.19
C THR A 170 13.35 -11.67 0.53
N SER A 171 13.21 -11.99 1.82
CA SER A 171 12.18 -11.41 2.68
C SER A 171 12.33 -9.89 2.78
N ARG A 172 13.59 -9.42 2.94
CA ARG A 172 13.89 -7.98 2.99
C ARG A 172 13.48 -7.25 1.72
N GLY A 173 13.75 -7.82 0.55
CA GLY A 173 13.36 -7.24 -0.73
C GLY A 173 11.85 -7.12 -0.95
N ARG A 174 11.05 -8.07 -0.46
CA ARG A 174 9.58 -8.07 -0.67
C ARG A 174 8.88 -6.96 0.10
N GLU A 175 9.29 -6.71 1.33
CA GLU A 175 8.64 -5.75 2.23
C GLU A 175 9.39 -4.42 2.33
N LYS A 176 10.51 -4.28 1.61
CA LYS A 176 11.41 -3.13 1.64
C LYS A 176 10.71 -1.78 1.63
N HIS A 177 9.74 -1.59 0.73
CA HIS A 177 9.04 -0.30 0.61
C HIS A 177 8.21 0.06 1.83
N LYS A 178 7.55 -0.92 2.45
CA LYS A 178 6.74 -0.73 3.67
C LYS A 178 7.68 -0.23 4.79
N PHE A 179 8.76 -0.97 5.02
CA PHE A 179 9.70 -0.66 6.09
C PHE A 179 10.49 0.62 5.82
N ASP A 180 10.92 0.89 4.59
CA ASP A 180 11.62 2.14 4.24
C ASP A 180 10.78 3.37 4.53
N SER A 181 9.47 3.33 4.27
CA SER A 181 8.55 4.42 4.64
C SER A 181 8.47 4.61 6.15
N GLN A 182 8.48 3.52 6.92
CA GLN A 182 8.44 3.56 8.38
C GLN A 182 9.77 4.06 8.96
N LEU A 183 10.92 3.67 8.39
CA LEU A 183 12.24 4.18 8.76
C LEU A 183 12.37 5.68 8.47
N ALA A 184 11.87 6.14 7.32
CA ALA A 184 11.86 7.56 6.98
C ALA A 184 11.05 8.37 8.01
N TYR A 185 9.88 7.88 8.42
CA TYR A 185 9.10 8.50 9.48
C TYR A 185 9.87 8.55 10.81
N ILE A 186 10.49 7.45 11.23
CA ILE A 186 11.26 7.39 12.49
C ILE A 186 12.37 8.45 12.49
N LEU A 187 13.08 8.61 11.37
CA LEU A 187 14.13 9.61 11.22
C LEU A 187 13.58 11.03 11.20
N GLN A 188 12.49 11.28 10.47
CA GLN A 188 11.83 12.58 10.47
C GLN A 188 11.42 12.98 11.89
N TYR A 189 10.75 12.07 12.60
CA TYR A 189 10.36 12.28 13.99
C TYR A 189 11.58 12.57 14.88
N ALA A 190 12.66 11.80 14.73
CA ALA A 190 13.89 12.03 15.47
C ALA A 190 14.48 13.43 15.20
N MET A 191 14.54 13.85 13.93
CA MET A 191 15.06 15.17 13.55
C MET A 191 14.21 16.31 14.13
N GLU A 192 12.88 16.24 13.98
CA GLU A 192 11.98 17.28 14.48
C GLU A 192 12.02 17.39 16.00
N ASN A 193 12.16 16.27 16.72
CA ASN A 193 12.19 16.27 18.18
C ASN A 193 13.59 16.55 18.77
N GLU A 194 14.68 16.22 18.08
CA GLU A 194 16.03 16.69 18.46
C GLU A 194 16.17 18.20 18.25
N ILE A 195 15.56 18.75 17.19
CA ILE A 195 15.49 20.20 16.96
C ILE A 195 14.68 20.86 18.08
N ALA A 196 13.51 20.34 18.42
CA ALA A 196 12.70 20.85 19.53
C ALA A 196 13.44 20.81 20.88
N ALA A 197 14.20 19.74 21.17
CA ALA A 197 15.00 19.63 22.39
C ALA A 197 16.17 20.64 22.44
N LYS A 198 16.81 20.92 21.29
CA LYS A 198 17.88 21.92 21.17
C LYS A 198 17.34 23.36 21.26
N GLU A 199 16.23 23.66 20.58
CA GLU A 199 15.58 24.97 20.59
C GLU A 199 15.09 25.36 22.00
N MET A 200 14.47 24.42 22.73
CA MET A 200 14.09 24.64 24.14
C MET A 200 15.31 24.82 25.06
N SER A 201 16.48 24.28 24.73
CA SER A 201 17.72 24.46 25.49
C SER A 201 18.34 25.85 25.27
N VAL A 202 18.29 26.34 24.02
CA VAL A 202 18.79 27.67 23.63
C VAL A 202 17.93 28.77 24.26
N GLU A 203 16.60 28.61 24.23
CA GLU A 203 15.66 29.59 24.80
C GLU A 203 15.78 29.70 26.34
N ARG A 204 16.18 28.62 27.01
CA ARG A 204 16.46 28.61 28.46
C ARG A 204 17.78 29.27 28.81
N LYS A 205 18.77 29.27 27.90
CA LYS A 205 20.05 29.97 28.09
C LYS A 205 19.90 31.47 27.88
N THR A 206 19.22 31.90 26.82
CA THR A 206 18.98 33.33 26.54
C THR A 206 18.10 34.01 27.62
N LYS A 207 17.08 33.32 28.15
CA LYS A 207 16.28 33.83 29.29
C LYS A 207 17.06 33.94 30.61
N ARG A 208 18.16 33.20 30.78
CA ARG A 208 19.04 33.29 31.95
C ARG A 208 20.07 34.41 31.82
N GLU A 209 20.49 34.73 30.59
CA GLU A 209 21.42 35.82 30.31
C GLU A 209 20.75 37.20 30.35
N HIS A 210 19.46 37.32 30.01
CA HIS A 210 18.70 38.57 30.16
C HIS A 210 18.14 38.81 31.58
N LYS A 211 18.41 37.91 32.53
CA LYS A 211 18.06 38.07 33.95
C LYS A 211 19.27 38.35 34.85
N LYS A 212 20.45 38.57 34.26
CA LYS A 212 21.63 39.11 34.94
C LYS A 212 21.86 40.52 34.43
#